data_AF-A0A5J5RVY2-F1
#
_entry.id   AF-A0A5J5RVY2-F1
#
_cell.length_a   1.000
_cell.length_b   1.000
_cell.length_c   1.000
_cell.angle_alpha   90.00
_cell.angle_beta   90.00
_cell.angle_gamma   90.00
#
_symmetry.space_group_name_H-M   'P 1'
#
loop_
_entity.id
_entity.type
_entity.pdbx_description
1 polymer ?
#
loop_
_entity_poly.entity_id
_entity_poly.type
_entity_poly.pdbx_seq_one_letter_code
_entity_poly.pdbx_strand_id
1 'polypeptide(L)'
;MNFFAGLLLLMMPEENAFWTLVGIIDDYFNGYYTEEMIESQVDQLVFEEMMRERFPKLASHLDYLGVQVTWLSAPWLFSIFINILPWESVLRIWDVILFEGNRVMLFRTALALIELYGHALVTTKDAGDAITLLQSLTGSTFDSSQLVLTSCMGFLSVTNAKLYELSEKYRPDVLLIVEERTKIARQVWKDSKGLASKLYNFKHDHESLMEERKSAKDSVDEDASKLEPRSLYLDELLSSLNADSEVDSLPDLQERVGWMKVELFRLLEETRATVLRAEELETALVELVKEDNRRELSAKIEELEQKVADLHQGLADKKEQEAAVHKVLMQLEKEQLITEDARKHAEQDAADERNAVIVLQEKYEKAMASIALMEDRVAIAESILEATMQSEPGLTKVPSPPQTQLDSARRKVEGLLSFGLKWRDKSKGKSEESTEGKSNLNTQDKENPSHG
;
A
#
# COMPACT_ATOMS: atom_id res chain seq x y z
N MET A 1 -3.50 5.40 -15.85
CA MET A 1 -4.90 5.43 -15.35
C MET A 1 -5.30 4.15 -14.57
N ASN A 2 -4.41 3.17 -14.44
CA ASN A 2 -4.65 1.82 -13.89
C ASN A 2 -5.28 1.87 -12.46
N PHE A 3 -4.77 2.78 -11.62
CA PHE A 3 -5.24 2.99 -10.25
C PHE A 3 -6.66 3.55 -10.17
N PHE A 4 -7.11 4.32 -11.18
CA PHE A 4 -8.50 4.81 -11.26
C PHE A 4 -9.46 3.66 -11.53
N ALA A 5 -9.13 2.79 -12.49
CA ALA A 5 -9.90 1.57 -12.75
C ALA A 5 -9.94 0.67 -11.51
N GLY A 6 -8.80 0.47 -10.83
CA GLY A 6 -8.73 -0.30 -9.58
C GLY A 6 -9.61 0.27 -8.46
N LEU A 7 -9.55 1.58 -8.21
CA LEU A 7 -10.41 2.28 -7.25
C LEU A 7 -11.90 2.09 -7.58
N LEU A 8 -12.29 2.30 -8.84
CA LEU A 8 -13.69 2.18 -9.25
C LEU A 8 -14.19 0.72 -9.17
N LEU A 9 -13.38 -0.26 -9.56
CA LEU A 9 -13.70 -1.70 -9.46
C LEU A 9 -13.86 -2.20 -8.01
N LEU A 10 -13.24 -1.52 -7.02
CA LEU A 10 -13.48 -1.81 -5.60
C LEU A 10 -14.83 -1.27 -5.10
N MET A 11 -15.42 -0.30 -5.80
CA MET A 11 -16.63 0.42 -5.38
C MET A 11 -17.88 0.04 -6.18
N MET A 12 -17.75 -0.47 -7.41
CA MET A 12 -18.88 -0.80 -8.28
C MET A 12 -18.55 -1.90 -9.32
N PRO A 13 -19.56 -2.56 -9.92
CA PRO A 13 -19.36 -3.58 -10.96
C PRO A 13 -18.61 -3.06 -12.19
N GLU A 14 -17.95 -3.97 -12.92
CA GLU A 14 -17.06 -3.69 -14.06
C GLU A 14 -17.62 -2.71 -15.10
N GLU A 15 -18.85 -2.92 -15.58
CA GLU A 15 -19.49 -2.03 -16.57
C GLU A 15 -19.70 -0.61 -16.01
N ASN A 16 -20.14 -0.50 -14.76
CA ASN A 16 -20.31 0.81 -14.10
C ASN A 16 -18.95 1.48 -13.86
N ALA A 17 -17.93 0.72 -13.47
CA ALA A 17 -16.57 1.22 -13.25
C ALA A 17 -15.95 1.73 -14.55
N PHE A 18 -16.18 1.04 -15.67
CA PHE A 18 -15.77 1.49 -17.01
C PHE A 18 -16.47 2.80 -17.41
N TRP A 19 -17.80 2.87 -17.37
CA TRP A 19 -18.52 4.08 -17.77
C TRP A 19 -18.27 5.27 -16.84
N THR A 20 -18.06 5.02 -15.54
CA THR A 20 -17.65 6.07 -14.58
C THR A 20 -16.24 6.56 -14.88
N LEU A 21 -15.30 5.68 -15.24
CA LEU A 21 -13.96 6.10 -15.67
C LEU A 21 -14.02 6.94 -16.95
N VAL A 22 -14.80 6.52 -17.95
CA VAL A 22 -14.99 7.30 -19.20
C VAL A 22 -15.54 8.70 -18.88
N GLY A 23 -16.60 8.81 -18.09
CA GLY A 23 -17.17 10.11 -17.71
C GLY A 23 -16.18 11.01 -16.96
N ILE A 24 -15.43 10.48 -16.00
CA ILE A 24 -14.40 11.26 -15.28
C ILE A 24 -13.32 11.78 -16.24
N ILE A 25 -12.88 10.95 -17.19
CA ILE A 25 -11.83 11.34 -18.14
C ILE A 25 -12.34 12.32 -19.19
N ASP A 26 -13.54 12.14 -19.74
CA ASP A 26 -14.06 12.98 -20.81
C ASP A 26 -14.69 14.29 -20.30
N ASP A 27 -15.36 14.29 -19.14
CA ASP A 27 -16.01 15.49 -18.57
C ASP A 27 -15.04 16.32 -17.71
N TYR A 28 -14.22 15.70 -16.85
CA TYR A 28 -13.43 16.43 -15.84
C TYR A 28 -11.95 16.58 -16.23
N PHE A 29 -11.38 15.56 -16.90
CA PHE A 29 -9.95 15.45 -17.21
C PHE A 29 -9.66 15.39 -18.73
N ASN A 30 -10.53 15.99 -19.55
CA ASN A 30 -10.36 16.03 -21.00
C ASN A 30 -8.97 16.58 -21.38
N GLY A 31 -8.27 15.92 -22.32
CA GLY A 31 -6.91 16.30 -22.75
C GLY A 31 -5.78 16.01 -21.75
N TYR A 32 -6.09 15.69 -20.49
CA TYR A 32 -5.10 15.63 -19.40
C TYR A 32 -4.17 14.40 -19.46
N TYR A 33 -4.69 13.26 -19.91
CA TYR A 33 -3.95 11.99 -20.03
C TYR A 33 -3.60 11.64 -21.50
N THR A 34 -3.47 12.65 -22.36
CA THR A 34 -2.97 12.52 -23.74
C THR A 34 -1.47 12.27 -23.79
N GLU A 35 -0.93 11.80 -24.92
CA GLU A 35 0.52 11.57 -25.10
C GLU A 35 1.37 12.83 -24.83
N GLU A 36 0.87 14.01 -25.22
CA GLU A 36 1.52 15.31 -24.98
C GLU A 36 1.23 15.92 -23.60
N MET A 37 0.28 15.34 -22.84
CA MET A 37 -0.16 15.77 -21.50
C MET A 37 -0.40 17.28 -21.34
N ILE A 38 -0.91 17.96 -22.38
CA ILE A 38 -0.99 19.44 -22.43
C ILE A 38 -1.71 20.03 -21.21
N GLU A 39 -2.95 19.60 -20.93
CA GLU A 39 -3.72 20.17 -19.80
C GLU A 39 -3.04 19.91 -18.45
N SER A 40 -2.32 18.80 -18.30
CA SER A 40 -1.63 18.52 -17.04
C SER A 40 -0.35 19.34 -16.88
N GLN A 41 0.42 19.55 -17.96
CA GLN A 41 1.55 20.49 -17.95
C GLN A 41 1.10 21.93 -17.67
N VAL A 42 -0.07 22.35 -18.20
CA VAL A 42 -0.72 23.62 -17.86
C VAL A 42 -1.09 23.65 -16.38
N ASP A 43 -1.75 22.62 -15.86
CA ASP A 43 -2.17 22.55 -14.46
C ASP A 43 -0.99 22.56 -13.46
N GLN A 44 0.20 22.05 -13.83
CA GLN A 44 1.40 22.22 -13.00
C GLN A 44 1.81 23.70 -12.89
N LEU A 45 1.79 24.47 -13.99
CA LEU A 45 2.14 25.89 -13.99
C LEU A 45 1.09 26.73 -13.24
N VAL A 46 -0.19 26.40 -13.40
CA VAL A 46 -1.30 27.00 -12.62
C VAL A 46 -1.11 26.73 -11.13
N PHE A 47 -0.73 25.51 -10.74
CA PHE A 47 -0.44 25.18 -9.34
C PHE A 47 0.81 25.90 -8.82
N GLU A 48 1.88 26.00 -9.61
CA GLU A 48 3.10 26.72 -9.22
C GLU A 48 2.83 28.22 -8.99
N GLU A 49 2.01 28.88 -9.83
CA GLU A 49 1.62 30.26 -9.57
C GLU A 49 0.77 30.39 -8.30
N MET A 50 -0.21 29.50 -8.07
CA MET A 50 -0.99 29.51 -6.83
C MET A 50 -0.12 29.26 -5.59
N MET A 51 0.86 28.36 -5.68
CA MET A 51 1.80 28.10 -4.59
C MET A 51 2.71 29.31 -4.33
N ARG A 52 3.21 29.98 -5.37
CA ARG A 52 4.08 31.16 -5.22
C ARG A 52 3.28 32.41 -4.80
N GLU A 53 1.97 32.51 -5.13
CA GLU A 53 1.03 33.50 -4.58
C GLU A 53 0.81 33.30 -3.07
N ARG A 54 0.53 32.06 -2.64
CA ARG A 54 0.11 31.77 -1.25
C ARG A 54 1.27 31.55 -0.29
N PHE A 55 2.33 30.90 -0.74
CA PHE A 55 3.46 30.47 0.09
C PHE A 55 4.81 30.98 -0.46
N PRO A 56 4.97 32.30 -0.75
CA PRO A 56 6.16 32.83 -1.44
C PRO A 56 7.47 32.52 -0.71
N LYS A 57 7.47 32.45 0.63
CA LYS A 57 8.64 32.07 1.43
C LYS A 57 9.10 30.63 1.19
N LEU A 58 8.15 29.70 1.03
CA LEU A 58 8.43 28.30 0.74
C LEU A 58 8.83 28.13 -0.72
N ALA A 59 8.16 28.80 -1.65
CA ALA A 59 8.58 28.83 -3.06
C ALA A 59 10.04 29.31 -3.19
N SER A 60 10.41 30.45 -2.58
CA SER A 60 11.80 30.94 -2.57
C SER A 60 12.79 30.00 -1.87
N HIS A 61 12.35 29.17 -0.92
CA HIS A 61 13.19 28.16 -0.28
C HIS A 61 13.42 26.96 -1.22
N LEU A 62 12.37 26.45 -1.88
CA LEU A 62 12.50 25.40 -2.90
C LEU A 62 13.35 25.88 -4.10
N ASP A 63 13.14 27.12 -4.55
CA ASP A 63 13.95 27.77 -5.58
C ASP A 63 15.45 27.82 -5.16
N TYR A 64 15.75 28.11 -3.89
CA TYR A 64 17.12 28.07 -3.33
C TYR A 64 17.70 26.65 -3.25
N LEU A 65 16.88 25.63 -2.96
CA LEU A 65 17.28 24.22 -2.97
C LEU A 65 17.37 23.61 -4.39
N GLY A 66 16.97 24.36 -5.43
CA GLY A 66 16.89 23.85 -6.81
C GLY A 66 15.73 22.88 -7.06
N VAL A 67 14.72 22.85 -6.19
CA VAL A 67 13.53 21.99 -6.30
C VAL A 67 12.45 22.71 -7.08
N GLN A 68 12.11 22.19 -8.28
CA GLN A 68 10.94 22.67 -9.02
C GLN A 68 9.66 22.19 -8.33
N VAL A 69 8.66 23.07 -8.18
CA VAL A 69 7.36 22.73 -7.55
C VAL A 69 6.72 21.51 -8.23
N THR A 70 6.80 21.44 -9.56
CA THR A 70 6.37 20.31 -10.40
C THR A 70 6.89 18.95 -9.93
N TRP A 71 8.11 18.85 -9.39
CA TRP A 71 8.66 17.57 -8.91
C TRP A 71 7.93 17.05 -7.67
N LEU A 72 7.32 17.95 -6.90
CA LEU A 72 6.52 17.64 -5.71
C LEU A 72 5.05 17.41 -6.08
N SER A 73 4.48 18.26 -6.95
CA SER A 73 3.04 18.29 -7.26
C SER A 73 2.61 17.32 -8.36
N ALA A 74 3.49 16.99 -9.32
CA ALA A 74 3.11 16.13 -10.44
C ALA A 74 2.65 14.72 -10.02
N PRO A 75 3.33 14.00 -9.08
CA PRO A 75 2.83 12.71 -8.59
C PRO A 75 1.42 12.79 -7.99
N TRP A 76 1.08 13.90 -7.33
CA TRP A 76 -0.22 14.13 -6.72
C TRP A 76 -1.31 14.33 -7.79
N LEU A 77 -1.03 15.25 -8.72
CA LEU A 77 -1.93 15.69 -9.78
C LEU A 77 -2.12 14.64 -10.88
N PHE A 78 -1.12 13.81 -11.18
CA PHE A 78 -1.25 12.68 -12.13
C PHE A 78 -1.98 11.47 -11.54
N SER A 79 -1.91 11.25 -10.21
CA SER A 79 -2.52 10.08 -9.55
C SER A 79 -3.84 10.37 -8.85
N ILE A 80 -4.31 11.63 -8.88
CA ILE A 80 -5.48 12.10 -8.10
C ILE A 80 -5.35 11.61 -6.64
N PHE A 81 -4.15 11.81 -6.09
CA PHE A 81 -3.69 11.42 -4.75
C PHE A 81 -3.72 9.92 -4.38
N ILE A 82 -4.22 9.00 -5.24
CA ILE A 82 -4.45 7.59 -4.86
C ILE A 82 -3.21 6.90 -4.27
N ASN A 83 -2.03 7.17 -4.85
CA ASN A 83 -0.77 6.54 -4.44
C ASN A 83 0.07 7.41 -3.48
N ILE A 84 -0.53 8.44 -2.89
CA ILE A 84 0.17 9.53 -2.17
C ILE A 84 -0.34 9.69 -0.73
N LEU A 85 -1.63 9.48 -0.50
CA LEU A 85 -2.30 9.67 0.79
C LEU A 85 -2.91 8.35 1.29
N PRO A 86 -3.18 8.21 2.60
CA PRO A 86 -3.98 7.12 3.14
C PRO A 86 -5.34 6.98 2.46
N TRP A 87 -5.84 5.75 2.36
CA TRP A 87 -7.03 5.38 1.59
C TRP A 87 -8.29 6.17 1.98
N GLU A 88 -8.47 6.42 3.27
CA GLU A 88 -9.56 7.20 3.83
C GLU A 88 -9.51 8.66 3.35
N SER A 89 -8.31 9.24 3.22
CA SER A 89 -8.09 10.58 2.66
C SER A 89 -8.37 10.60 1.16
N VAL A 90 -7.91 9.59 0.42
CA VAL A 90 -8.17 9.42 -1.02
C VAL A 90 -9.68 9.39 -1.31
N LEU A 91 -10.43 8.50 -0.65
CA LEU A 91 -11.88 8.38 -0.86
C LEU A 91 -12.60 9.71 -0.58
N ARG A 92 -12.26 10.39 0.52
CA ARG A 92 -12.90 11.66 0.92
C ARG A 92 -12.57 12.83 -0.02
N ILE A 93 -11.43 12.80 -0.71
CA ILE A 93 -11.10 13.74 -1.81
C ILE A 93 -11.91 13.40 -3.06
N TRP A 94 -11.99 12.11 -3.42
CA TRP A 94 -12.74 11.65 -4.59
C TRP A 94 -14.25 11.90 -4.48
N ASP A 95 -14.84 11.73 -3.29
CA ASP A 95 -16.23 12.15 -3.00
C ASP A 95 -16.50 13.60 -3.46
N VAL A 96 -15.57 14.51 -3.16
CA VAL A 96 -15.70 15.94 -3.47
C VAL A 96 -15.41 16.23 -4.94
N ILE A 97 -14.48 15.53 -5.58
CA ILE A 97 -14.24 15.65 -7.04
C ILE A 97 -15.49 15.21 -7.82
N LEU A 98 -16.09 14.07 -7.46
CA LEU A 98 -17.30 13.55 -8.09
C LEU A 98 -18.54 14.42 -7.82
N PHE A 99 -18.58 15.11 -6.68
CA PHE A 99 -19.67 16.04 -6.33
C PHE A 99 -19.53 17.44 -6.95
N GLU A 100 -18.32 18.02 -6.97
CA GLU A 100 -18.06 19.32 -7.64
C GLU A 100 -18.01 19.18 -9.17
N GLY A 101 -17.75 17.98 -9.71
CA GLY A 101 -17.74 17.68 -11.14
C GLY A 101 -16.64 18.40 -11.93
N ASN A 102 -15.52 18.75 -11.29
CA ASN A 102 -14.42 19.50 -11.91
C ASN A 102 -13.09 19.38 -11.13
N ARG A 103 -12.01 19.94 -11.69
CA ARG A 103 -10.63 19.84 -11.19
C ARG A 103 -10.30 20.67 -9.93
N VAL A 104 -11.16 21.57 -9.45
CA VAL A 104 -10.87 22.51 -8.34
C VAL A 104 -10.34 21.82 -7.08
N MET A 105 -10.94 20.70 -6.68
CA MET A 105 -10.56 19.98 -5.47
C MET A 105 -9.11 19.45 -5.51
N LEU A 106 -8.51 19.25 -6.70
CA LEU A 106 -7.10 18.90 -6.85
C LEU A 106 -6.19 20.00 -6.30
N PHE A 107 -6.38 21.22 -6.80
CA PHE A 107 -5.59 22.39 -6.44
C PHE A 107 -5.78 22.76 -4.97
N ARG A 108 -7.03 22.72 -4.49
CA ARG A 108 -7.35 22.93 -3.07
C ARG A 108 -6.62 21.93 -2.16
N THR A 109 -6.60 20.65 -2.53
CA THR A 109 -5.93 19.59 -1.76
C THR A 109 -4.41 19.71 -1.81
N ALA A 110 -3.84 19.96 -2.98
CA ALA A 110 -2.40 20.17 -3.12
C ALA A 110 -1.94 21.41 -2.32
N LEU A 111 -2.70 22.50 -2.31
CA LEU A 111 -2.41 23.68 -1.48
C LEU A 111 -2.58 23.38 0.02
N ALA A 112 -3.57 22.59 0.42
CA ALA A 112 -3.75 22.17 1.83
C ALA A 112 -2.62 21.28 2.35
N LEU A 113 -2.09 20.37 1.52
CA LEU A 113 -0.89 19.58 1.87
C LEU A 113 0.36 20.47 2.03
N ILE A 114 0.49 21.51 1.19
CA ILE A 114 1.56 22.51 1.31
C ILE A 114 1.36 23.41 2.54
N GLU A 115 0.14 23.74 2.94
CA GLU A 115 -0.14 24.47 4.19
C GLU A 115 0.21 23.63 5.43
N LEU A 116 -0.22 22.36 5.45
CA LEU A 116 0.06 21.39 6.50
C LEU A 116 1.56 21.15 6.72
N TYR A 117 2.31 20.94 5.63
CA TYR A 117 3.69 20.44 5.70
C TYR A 117 4.75 21.47 5.33
N GLY A 118 4.37 22.63 4.77
CA GLY A 118 5.30 23.67 4.34
C GLY A 118 6.19 24.22 5.46
N HIS A 119 5.69 24.25 6.70
CA HIS A 119 6.50 24.60 7.87
C HIS A 119 7.64 23.61 8.12
N ALA A 120 7.46 22.32 7.83
CA ALA A 120 8.52 21.31 7.93
C ALA A 120 9.49 21.41 6.73
N LEU A 121 8.98 21.64 5.51
CA LEU A 121 9.80 21.78 4.30
C LEU A 121 10.82 22.91 4.40
N VAL A 122 10.46 24.06 5.00
CA VAL A 122 11.38 25.20 5.23
C VAL A 122 12.55 24.87 6.18
N THR A 123 12.54 23.71 6.86
CA THR A 123 13.66 23.28 7.72
C THR A 123 14.70 22.40 7.01
N THR A 124 14.43 21.97 5.77
CA THR A 124 15.33 21.13 4.97
C THR A 124 16.51 21.92 4.38
N LYS A 125 17.54 21.21 3.92
CA LYS A 125 18.83 21.81 3.50
C LYS A 125 19.27 21.44 2.09
N ASP A 126 18.62 20.47 1.48
CA ASP A 126 18.85 20.00 0.12
C ASP A 126 17.56 19.45 -0.49
N ALA A 127 17.59 19.21 -1.80
CA ALA A 127 16.44 18.73 -2.57
C ALA A 127 15.97 17.32 -2.17
N GLY A 128 16.87 16.43 -1.74
CA GLY A 128 16.55 15.05 -1.37
C GLY A 128 15.79 14.98 -0.05
N ASP A 129 16.28 15.71 0.96
CA ASP A 129 15.60 15.90 2.24
C ASP A 129 14.19 16.49 2.03
N ALA A 130 14.04 17.52 1.19
CA ALA A 130 12.75 18.15 0.89
C ALA A 130 11.74 17.18 0.27
N ILE A 131 12.15 16.40 -0.74
CA ILE A 131 11.29 15.44 -1.45
C ILE A 131 10.91 14.28 -0.52
N THR A 132 11.88 13.70 0.18
CA THR A 132 11.67 12.51 1.02
C THR A 132 10.82 12.84 2.25
N LEU A 133 11.06 14.01 2.88
CA LEU A 133 10.23 14.49 3.99
C LEU A 133 8.78 14.69 3.55
N LEU A 134 8.55 15.31 2.39
CA LEU A 134 7.20 15.53 1.88
C LEU A 134 6.45 14.22 1.61
N GLN A 135 7.11 13.27 0.94
CA GLN A 135 6.53 11.95 0.66
C GLN A 135 6.18 11.17 1.93
N SER A 136 7.04 11.23 2.95
CA SER A 136 6.79 10.62 4.26
C SER A 136 5.62 11.27 4.99
N LEU A 137 5.49 12.59 4.92
CA LEU A 137 4.40 13.33 5.54
C LEU A 137 3.06 13.12 4.83
N THR A 138 3.01 13.13 3.49
CA THR A 138 1.77 12.84 2.74
C THR A 138 1.29 11.40 2.95
N GLY A 139 2.20 10.44 2.96
CA GLY A 139 1.88 9.05 3.32
C GLY A 139 1.37 8.87 4.76
N SER A 140 1.55 9.88 5.62
CA SER A 140 1.11 9.91 7.02
C SER A 140 -0.10 10.83 7.25
N THR A 141 -0.80 11.30 6.20
CA THR A 141 -1.95 12.22 6.33
C THR A 141 -3.24 11.47 6.70
N PHE A 142 -3.36 11.07 7.97
CA PHE A 142 -4.46 10.23 8.46
C PHE A 142 -5.78 10.97 8.76
N ASP A 143 -5.77 12.28 9.03
CA ASP A 143 -7.03 13.04 9.25
C ASP A 143 -7.62 13.51 7.91
N SER A 144 -8.36 12.61 7.27
CA SER A 144 -9.10 12.85 6.04
C SER A 144 -10.16 13.95 6.17
N SER A 145 -10.68 14.18 7.37
CA SER A 145 -11.72 15.18 7.63
C SER A 145 -11.12 16.58 7.76
N GLN A 146 -10.02 16.72 8.51
CA GLN A 146 -9.26 17.96 8.61
C GLN A 146 -8.62 18.33 7.28
N LEU A 147 -8.11 17.37 6.50
CA LEU A 147 -7.60 17.62 5.14
C LEU A 147 -8.69 18.22 4.24
N VAL A 148 -9.85 17.56 4.08
CA VAL A 148 -10.93 18.05 3.23
C VAL A 148 -11.49 19.38 3.73
N LEU A 149 -11.59 19.59 5.06
CA LEU A 149 -12.00 20.87 5.64
C LEU A 149 -11.02 22.00 5.27
N THR A 150 -9.70 21.77 5.39
CA THR A 150 -8.66 22.74 5.02
C THR A 150 -8.68 23.01 3.52
N SER A 151 -8.77 21.98 2.67
CA SER A 151 -8.94 22.12 1.22
C SER A 151 -10.11 23.03 0.88
N CYS A 152 -11.32 22.72 1.36
CA CYS A 152 -12.53 23.43 0.97
C CYS A 152 -12.64 24.84 1.57
N MET A 153 -12.23 25.04 2.84
CA MET A 153 -12.42 26.31 3.54
C MET A 153 -11.21 27.26 3.40
N GLY A 154 -9.97 26.75 3.49
CA GLY A 154 -8.77 27.57 3.35
C GLY A 154 -8.55 28.08 1.91
N PHE A 155 -8.96 27.28 0.93
CA PHE A 155 -8.77 27.57 -0.50
C PHE A 155 -10.09 27.80 -1.25
N LEU A 156 -11.09 28.36 -0.55
CA LEU A 156 -12.40 28.72 -1.12
C LEU A 156 -12.29 29.70 -2.32
N SER A 157 -11.26 30.54 -2.34
CA SER A 157 -10.97 31.45 -3.47
C SER A 157 -10.40 30.75 -4.71
N VAL A 158 -10.02 29.47 -4.61
CA VAL A 158 -9.73 28.62 -5.77
C VAL A 158 -11.09 28.15 -6.30
N THR A 159 -11.43 28.65 -7.49
CA THR A 159 -12.69 28.40 -8.19
C THR A 159 -12.41 27.95 -9.61
N ASN A 160 -13.38 27.27 -10.23
CA ASN A 160 -13.20 26.75 -11.58
C ASN A 160 -12.93 27.90 -12.58
N ALA A 161 -13.56 29.07 -12.37
CA ALA A 161 -13.28 30.28 -13.15
C ALA A 161 -11.83 30.78 -13.03
N LYS A 162 -11.24 30.81 -11.82
CA LYS A 162 -9.82 31.18 -11.63
C LYS A 162 -8.88 30.13 -12.27
N LEU A 163 -9.26 28.85 -12.26
CA LEU A 163 -8.49 27.83 -12.97
C LEU A 163 -8.52 28.06 -14.48
N TYR A 164 -9.69 28.22 -15.11
CA TYR A 164 -9.78 28.52 -16.54
C TYR A 164 -8.98 29.78 -16.94
N GLU A 165 -9.05 30.87 -16.15
CA GLU A 165 -8.28 32.10 -16.39
C GLU A 165 -6.75 31.84 -16.42
N LEU A 166 -6.24 31.06 -15.46
CA LEU A 166 -4.82 30.73 -15.38
C LEU A 166 -4.40 29.63 -16.38
N SER A 167 -5.28 28.69 -16.70
CA SER A 167 -5.03 27.68 -17.73
C SER A 167 -4.90 28.33 -19.11
N GLU A 168 -5.79 29.26 -19.47
CA GLU A 168 -5.68 29.99 -20.75
C GLU A 168 -4.45 30.90 -20.82
N LYS A 169 -3.97 31.41 -19.67
CA LYS A 169 -2.71 32.16 -19.57
C LYS A 169 -1.49 31.29 -19.92
N TYR A 170 -1.42 30.04 -19.43
CA TYR A 170 -0.24 29.16 -19.60
C TYR A 170 -0.34 28.18 -20.78
N ARG A 171 -1.53 27.92 -21.32
CA ARG A 171 -1.76 27.07 -22.49
C ARG A 171 -0.84 27.39 -23.69
N PRO A 172 -0.61 28.66 -24.08
CA PRO A 172 0.27 28.99 -25.20
C PRO A 172 1.73 28.58 -24.96
N ASP A 173 2.25 28.79 -23.75
CA ASP A 173 3.64 28.50 -23.40
C ASP A 173 3.91 26.99 -23.43
N VAL A 174 2.98 26.19 -22.88
CA VAL A 174 3.05 24.71 -22.92
C VAL A 174 2.99 24.19 -24.36
N LEU A 175 2.12 24.75 -25.20
CA LEU A 175 2.03 24.39 -26.62
C LEU A 175 3.33 24.69 -27.37
N LEU A 176 3.98 25.84 -27.12
CA LEU A 176 5.27 26.18 -27.72
C LEU A 176 6.37 25.20 -27.29
N ILE A 177 6.44 24.86 -25.99
CA ILE A 177 7.40 23.89 -25.44
C ILE A 177 7.22 22.50 -26.06
N VAL A 178 5.98 22.04 -26.24
CA VAL A 178 5.70 20.74 -26.86
C VAL A 178 5.95 20.77 -28.38
N GLU A 179 5.62 21.87 -29.07
CA GLU A 179 5.92 21.99 -30.50
C GLU A 179 7.44 22.01 -30.76
N GLU A 180 8.23 22.65 -29.89
CA GLU A 180 9.69 22.62 -29.95
C GLU A 180 10.24 21.22 -29.68
N ARG A 181 9.80 20.55 -28.60
CA ARG A 181 10.20 19.16 -28.29
C ARG A 181 9.89 18.21 -29.45
N THR A 182 8.70 18.29 -30.04
CA THR A 182 8.33 17.44 -31.19
C THR A 182 9.08 17.84 -32.47
N LYS A 183 9.45 19.12 -32.69
CA LYS A 183 10.35 19.54 -33.78
C LYS A 183 11.73 18.92 -33.63
N ILE A 184 12.32 18.98 -32.43
CA ILE A 184 13.62 18.40 -32.11
C ILE A 184 13.58 16.88 -32.31
N ALA A 185 12.57 16.18 -31.77
CA ALA A 185 12.40 14.74 -31.97
C ALA A 185 12.27 14.36 -33.46
N ARG A 186 11.47 15.11 -34.24
CA ARG A 186 11.34 14.94 -35.69
C ARG A 186 12.65 15.20 -36.44
N GLN A 187 13.51 16.10 -35.95
CA GLN A 187 14.82 16.38 -36.54
C GLN A 187 15.81 15.23 -36.25
N VAL A 188 15.97 14.83 -34.99
CA VAL A 188 16.82 13.69 -34.58
C VAL A 188 16.41 12.39 -35.31
N TRP A 189 15.12 12.17 -35.54
CA TRP A 189 14.62 11.03 -36.30
C TRP A 189 14.93 11.10 -37.81
N LYS A 190 14.93 12.31 -38.41
CA LYS A 190 15.38 12.50 -39.79
C LYS A 190 16.88 12.27 -39.94
N ASP A 191 17.67 12.78 -39.00
CA ASP A 191 19.14 12.71 -39.06
C ASP A 191 19.62 11.27 -38.85
N SER A 192 19.05 10.55 -37.88
CA SER A 192 19.30 9.10 -37.70
C SER A 192 18.85 8.25 -38.89
N LYS A 193 17.70 8.57 -39.53
CA LYS A 193 17.33 7.94 -40.81
C LYS A 193 18.31 8.28 -41.93
N GLY A 194 18.77 9.52 -42.05
CA GLY A 194 19.76 9.93 -43.04
C GLY A 194 21.10 9.21 -42.88
N LEU A 195 21.49 8.94 -41.63
CA LEU A 195 22.68 8.15 -41.29
C LEU A 195 22.48 6.67 -41.66
N ALA A 196 21.34 6.07 -41.29
CA ALA A 196 20.98 4.70 -41.67
C ALA A 196 20.88 4.50 -43.19
N SER A 197 20.33 5.46 -43.93
CA SER A 197 20.27 5.42 -45.40
C SER A 197 21.66 5.47 -46.04
N LYS A 198 22.57 6.29 -45.51
CA LYS A 198 23.97 6.32 -45.97
C LYS A 198 24.67 4.98 -45.71
N LEU A 199 24.51 4.40 -44.52
CA LEU A 199 25.06 3.08 -44.18
C LEU A 199 24.49 1.96 -45.06
N TYR A 200 23.21 2.02 -45.43
CA TYR A 200 22.58 1.03 -46.30
C TYR A 200 23.14 1.12 -47.74
N ASN A 201 23.24 2.33 -48.30
CA ASN A 201 23.78 2.53 -49.65
C ASN A 201 25.27 2.15 -49.72
N PHE A 202 26.07 2.51 -48.72
CA PHE A 202 27.50 2.16 -48.63
C PHE A 202 27.75 0.64 -48.65
N LYS A 203 26.75 -0.16 -48.25
CA LYS A 203 26.82 -1.63 -48.29
C LYS A 203 26.46 -2.24 -49.66
N HIS A 204 25.87 -1.47 -50.57
CA HIS A 204 25.58 -1.89 -51.95
C HIS A 204 26.54 -1.28 -52.98
N ASP A 205 27.08 -0.08 -52.75
CA ASP A 205 28.09 0.54 -53.64
C ASP A 205 29.39 -0.27 -53.74
N HIS A 206 29.67 -1.15 -52.77
CA HIS A 206 30.82 -2.06 -52.81
C HIS A 206 30.61 -3.28 -53.75
N GLU A 207 29.41 -3.49 -54.27
CA GLU A 207 29.05 -4.64 -55.13
C GLU A 207 28.89 -4.24 -56.62
N SER A 208 28.72 -2.95 -56.92
CA SER A 208 28.57 -2.42 -58.29
C SER A 208 29.89 -2.07 -58.99
N LEU A 209 30.98 -1.84 -58.25
CA LEU A 209 32.28 -1.37 -58.79
C LEU A 209 33.14 -2.45 -59.48
N MET A 210 32.52 -3.50 -60.03
CA MET A 210 33.17 -4.52 -60.88
C MET A 210 32.77 -4.45 -62.36
N GLU A 211 31.69 -3.77 -62.73
CA GLU A 211 31.23 -3.64 -64.13
C GLU A 211 31.00 -2.18 -64.55
N GLU A 212 32.07 -1.42 -64.81
CA GLU A 212 32.15 -0.59 -66.05
C GLU A 212 33.57 -0.04 -66.32
N ARG A 213 34.36 -0.79 -67.12
CA ARG A 213 35.50 -0.22 -67.85
C ARG A 213 35.10 0.03 -69.31
N LYS A 214 34.66 1.27 -69.64
CA LYS A 214 34.95 2.01 -70.92
C LYS A 214 34.02 3.22 -71.14
N SER A 215 34.58 4.43 -71.14
CA SER A 215 34.57 5.43 -72.24
C SER A 215 34.89 6.85 -71.73
N ALA A 216 35.09 7.82 -72.65
CA ALA A 216 35.23 9.30 -72.51
C ALA A 216 35.63 9.89 -71.12
N LYS A 217 36.76 10.60 -70.89
CA LYS A 217 37.66 11.46 -71.71
C LYS A 217 37.16 12.90 -71.97
N ASP A 218 37.98 13.87 -71.53
CA ASP A 218 38.08 15.31 -71.84
C ASP A 218 37.13 16.34 -71.15
N SER A 219 37.68 17.57 -71.01
CA SER A 219 37.16 18.83 -70.41
C SER A 219 36.95 18.90 -68.88
N VAL A 220 37.16 19.98 -68.11
CA VAL A 220 37.99 21.24 -68.12
C VAL A 220 37.21 22.39 -67.41
N ASP A 221 37.93 23.32 -66.75
CA ASP A 221 37.50 24.54 -66.01
C ASP A 221 36.69 24.32 -64.70
N GLU A 222 37.16 24.76 -63.51
CA GLU A 222 37.23 26.13 -62.92
C GLU A 222 35.85 26.63 -62.41
N ASP A 223 35.66 27.08 -61.16
CA ASP A 223 36.26 28.28 -60.53
C ASP A 223 35.99 28.37 -58.98
N ALA A 224 36.53 29.41 -58.32
CA ALA A 224 35.96 30.13 -57.17
C ALA A 224 35.96 29.51 -55.74
N SER A 225 37.15 29.47 -55.12
CA SER A 225 37.48 30.05 -53.80
C SER A 225 36.46 30.06 -52.62
N LYS A 226 36.92 29.67 -51.41
CA LYS A 226 37.13 30.62 -50.28
C LYS A 226 37.73 30.00 -49.00
N LEU A 227 38.69 30.74 -48.44
CA LEU A 227 39.04 30.93 -47.02
C LEU A 227 39.52 29.74 -46.16
N GLU A 228 40.78 29.88 -45.75
CA GLU A 228 41.43 29.45 -44.48
C GLU A 228 40.61 29.75 -43.19
N PRO A 229 41.03 29.28 -41.97
CA PRO A 229 42.36 28.75 -41.61
C PRO A 229 42.42 27.48 -40.72
N ARG A 230 43.58 26.79 -40.72
CA ARG A 230 44.40 26.68 -39.48
C ARG A 230 45.86 26.28 -39.76
N SER A 231 46.77 27.24 -39.60
CA SER A 231 48.20 26.95 -39.45
C SER A 231 48.46 26.20 -38.13
N LEU A 232 49.42 25.25 -38.14
CA LEU A 232 50.30 24.88 -37.02
C LEU A 232 51.32 23.78 -37.41
N TYR A 233 51.00 22.91 -38.38
CA TYR A 233 51.83 21.74 -38.72
C TYR A 233 52.95 22.01 -39.75
N LEU A 234 52.95 23.17 -40.42
CA LEU A 234 53.87 23.44 -41.54
C LEU A 234 55.29 23.86 -41.09
N ASP A 235 55.40 24.45 -39.89
CA ASP A 235 56.62 25.09 -39.37
C ASP A 235 57.70 24.05 -38.97
N GLU A 236 57.24 22.90 -38.45
CA GLU A 236 58.10 21.78 -38.07
C GLU A 236 58.66 21.05 -39.30
N LEU A 237 57.88 20.93 -40.38
CA LEU A 237 58.35 20.39 -41.65
C LEU A 237 59.40 21.29 -42.32
N LEU A 238 59.22 22.61 -42.30
CA LEU A 238 60.20 23.57 -42.82
C LEU A 238 61.53 23.52 -42.05
N SER A 239 61.47 23.27 -40.74
CA SER A 239 62.67 23.13 -39.89
C SER A 239 63.53 21.92 -40.28
N SER A 240 62.92 20.85 -40.81
CA SER A 240 63.63 19.62 -41.23
C SER A 240 64.46 19.74 -42.52
N LEU A 241 64.28 20.83 -43.30
CA LEU A 241 64.85 20.98 -44.64
C LEU A 241 66.14 21.82 -44.71
N ASN A 242 66.60 22.38 -43.59
CA ASN A 242 67.79 23.24 -43.51
C ASN A 242 69.02 22.55 -42.89
N ALA A 243 69.04 21.21 -42.82
CA ALA A 243 70.17 20.44 -42.32
C ALA A 243 71.08 19.97 -43.47
N ASP A 244 72.30 20.51 -43.47
CA ASP A 244 73.51 20.11 -44.18
C ASP A 244 73.52 20.08 -45.73
N SER A 245 74.63 20.57 -46.26
CA SER A 245 74.94 20.64 -47.69
C SER A 245 76.05 19.66 -48.06
N GLU A 246 75.82 18.82 -49.07
CA GLU A 246 76.84 18.54 -50.07
C GLU A 246 76.23 18.01 -51.38
N VAL A 247 77.04 17.89 -52.43
CA VAL A 247 76.57 17.66 -53.80
C VAL A 247 76.56 16.17 -54.15
N ASP A 248 75.37 15.62 -54.31
CA ASP A 248 75.09 14.63 -55.37
C ASP A 248 73.75 14.96 -56.03
N SER A 249 73.43 14.35 -57.18
CA SER A 249 72.34 14.82 -58.05
C SER A 249 70.98 14.86 -57.36
N LEU A 250 70.46 16.07 -57.13
CA LEU A 250 69.15 16.33 -56.55
C LEU A 250 68.05 15.54 -57.31
N PRO A 251 67.27 14.66 -56.64
CA PRO A 251 66.16 13.96 -57.27
C PRO A 251 65.19 14.96 -57.90
N ASP A 252 64.64 14.61 -59.07
CA ASP A 252 63.72 15.52 -59.76
C ASP A 252 62.54 15.85 -58.84
N LEU A 253 62.03 17.09 -58.90
CA LEU A 253 60.91 17.53 -58.08
C LEU A 253 59.70 16.62 -58.27
N GLN A 254 59.55 16.04 -59.47
CA GLN A 254 58.54 15.04 -59.80
C GLN A 254 58.72 13.71 -59.05
N GLU A 255 59.96 13.26 -58.80
CA GLU A 255 60.24 12.05 -58.01
C GLU A 255 59.98 12.28 -56.52
N ARG A 256 60.39 13.43 -55.98
CA ARG A 256 60.14 13.79 -54.57
C ARG A 256 58.64 13.95 -54.28
N VAL A 257 57.89 14.55 -55.21
CA VAL A 257 56.42 14.59 -55.19
C VAL A 257 55.81 13.20 -55.37
N GLY A 258 56.42 12.32 -56.18
CA GLY A 258 56.03 10.93 -56.34
C GLY A 258 56.12 10.15 -55.02
N TRP A 259 57.25 10.25 -54.30
CA TRP A 259 57.44 9.62 -53.00
C TRP A 259 56.43 10.14 -51.96
N MET A 260 56.26 11.47 -51.86
CA MET A 260 55.29 12.07 -50.93
C MET A 260 53.84 11.64 -51.21
N LYS A 261 53.47 11.42 -52.48
CA LYS A 261 52.16 10.86 -52.84
C LYS A 261 52.00 9.42 -52.37
N VAL A 262 53.00 8.56 -52.61
CA VAL A 262 52.97 7.16 -52.16
C VAL A 262 52.87 7.07 -50.63
N GLU A 263 53.64 7.87 -49.91
CA GLU A 263 53.60 7.88 -48.44
C GLU A 263 52.28 8.45 -47.89
N LEU A 264 51.68 9.47 -48.53
CA LEU A 264 50.33 9.92 -48.19
C LEU A 264 49.27 8.84 -48.44
N PHE A 265 49.34 8.10 -49.56
CA PHE A 265 48.42 6.98 -49.78
C PHE A 265 48.60 5.87 -48.74
N ARG A 266 49.85 5.52 -48.38
CA ARG A 266 50.17 4.55 -47.33
C ARG A 266 49.55 4.95 -45.97
N LEU A 267 49.71 6.22 -45.58
CA LEU A 267 49.14 6.77 -44.35
C LEU A 267 47.60 6.88 -44.39
N LEU A 268 47.00 7.16 -45.54
CA LEU A 268 45.55 7.16 -45.73
C LEU A 268 44.95 5.74 -45.64
N GLU A 269 45.65 4.72 -46.14
CA GLU A 269 45.23 3.32 -45.97
C GLU A 269 45.40 2.83 -44.53
N GLU A 270 46.48 3.20 -43.85
CA GLU A 270 46.74 2.85 -42.45
C GLU A 270 45.75 3.53 -41.49
N THR A 271 45.41 4.80 -41.72
CA THR A 271 44.34 5.51 -40.97
C THR A 271 42.95 4.96 -41.28
N ARG A 272 42.63 4.63 -42.53
CA ARG A 272 41.36 3.96 -42.88
C ARG A 272 41.22 2.59 -42.22
N ALA A 273 42.26 1.78 -42.21
CA ALA A 273 42.26 0.46 -41.59
C ALA A 273 42.09 0.52 -40.05
N THR A 274 42.70 1.52 -39.40
CA THR A 274 42.54 1.72 -37.95
C THR A 274 41.17 2.27 -37.57
N VAL A 275 40.54 3.12 -38.40
CA VAL A 275 39.14 3.55 -38.21
C VAL A 275 38.16 2.38 -38.34
N LEU A 276 38.24 1.57 -39.39
CA LEU A 276 37.38 0.38 -39.56
C LEU A 276 37.49 -0.57 -38.36
N ARG A 277 38.71 -0.81 -37.86
CA ARG A 277 38.94 -1.64 -36.68
C ARG A 277 38.36 -1.04 -35.39
N ALA A 278 38.21 0.28 -35.29
CA ALA A 278 37.53 0.93 -34.17
C ALA A 278 36.01 0.74 -34.25
N GLU A 279 35.42 0.84 -35.45
CA GLU A 279 33.99 0.58 -35.69
C GLU A 279 33.62 -0.89 -35.39
N GLU A 280 34.49 -1.85 -35.76
CA GLU A 280 34.38 -3.27 -35.38
C GLU A 280 34.41 -3.49 -33.86
N LEU A 281 35.23 -2.73 -33.13
CA LEU A 281 35.32 -2.81 -31.67
C LEU A 281 34.14 -2.12 -30.97
N GLU A 282 33.65 -0.98 -31.49
CA GLU A 282 32.47 -0.30 -30.95
C GLU A 282 31.21 -1.17 -31.11
N THR A 283 31.01 -1.76 -32.29
CA THR A 283 29.89 -2.68 -32.53
C THR A 283 29.95 -3.92 -31.62
N ALA A 284 31.13 -4.53 -31.47
CA ALA A 284 31.32 -5.65 -30.54
C ALA A 284 31.06 -5.29 -29.06
N LEU A 285 31.48 -4.10 -28.62
CA LEU A 285 31.19 -3.60 -27.27
C LEU A 285 29.70 -3.35 -27.05
N VAL A 286 29.01 -2.78 -28.03
CA VAL A 286 27.56 -2.55 -27.99
C VAL A 286 26.78 -3.87 -27.94
N GLU A 287 27.23 -4.92 -28.63
CA GLU A 287 26.64 -6.26 -28.53
C GLU A 287 26.92 -6.92 -27.17
N LEU A 288 28.14 -6.81 -26.64
CA LEU A 288 28.50 -7.33 -25.33
C LEU A 288 27.64 -6.70 -24.22
N VAL A 289 27.52 -5.37 -24.19
CA VAL A 289 26.70 -4.65 -23.20
C VAL A 289 25.21 -5.01 -23.33
N LYS A 290 24.67 -5.16 -24.54
CA LYS A 290 23.28 -5.63 -24.74
C LYS A 290 23.06 -7.02 -24.15
N GLU A 291 24.01 -7.93 -24.35
CA GLU A 291 23.89 -9.31 -23.88
C GLU A 291 24.11 -9.43 -22.36
N ASP A 292 24.97 -8.59 -21.77
CA ASP A 292 25.15 -8.56 -20.31
C ASP A 292 23.93 -7.96 -19.60
N ASN A 293 23.40 -6.85 -20.10
CA ASN A 293 22.12 -6.29 -19.66
C ASN A 293 20.98 -7.32 -19.79
N ARG A 294 20.98 -8.15 -20.85
CA ARG A 294 19.99 -9.24 -21.01
C ARG A 294 20.14 -10.27 -19.89
N ARG A 295 21.36 -10.69 -19.54
CA ARG A 295 21.60 -11.66 -18.46
C ARG A 295 21.19 -11.12 -17.10
N GLU A 296 21.56 -9.88 -16.78
CA GLU A 296 21.19 -9.23 -15.51
C GLU A 296 19.65 -9.12 -15.39
N LEU A 297 18.97 -8.65 -16.44
CA LEU A 297 17.51 -8.58 -16.46
C LEU A 297 16.85 -9.95 -16.34
N SER A 298 17.34 -10.99 -17.04
CA SER A 298 16.82 -12.36 -16.91
C SER A 298 17.00 -12.92 -15.50
N ALA A 299 18.18 -12.76 -14.89
CA ALA A 299 18.42 -13.19 -13.51
C ALA A 299 17.54 -12.42 -12.51
N LYS A 300 17.27 -11.13 -12.77
CA LYS A 300 16.36 -10.32 -11.94
C LYS A 300 14.89 -10.73 -12.09
N ILE A 301 14.48 -11.16 -13.28
CA ILE A 301 13.15 -11.73 -13.52
C ILE A 301 13.01 -13.05 -12.75
N GLU A 302 13.98 -13.96 -12.84
CA GLU A 302 13.98 -15.25 -12.12
C GLU A 302 13.92 -15.06 -10.59
N GLU A 303 14.69 -14.10 -10.04
CA GLU A 303 14.63 -13.72 -8.62
C GLU A 303 13.24 -13.20 -8.19
N LEU A 304 12.56 -12.45 -9.06
CA LEU A 304 11.22 -11.91 -8.81
C LEU A 304 10.13 -12.99 -8.95
N GLU A 305 10.25 -13.87 -9.94
CA GLU A 305 9.33 -15.00 -10.14
C GLU A 305 9.36 -15.96 -8.95
N GLN A 306 10.56 -16.29 -8.42
CA GLN A 306 10.68 -17.09 -7.19
C GLN A 306 10.01 -16.39 -6.00
N LYS A 307 10.25 -15.09 -5.80
CA LYS A 307 9.61 -14.32 -4.71
C LYS A 307 8.09 -14.26 -4.83
N VAL A 308 7.56 -14.18 -6.05
CA VAL A 308 6.12 -14.25 -6.31
C VAL A 308 5.56 -15.64 -6.02
N ALA A 309 6.30 -16.72 -6.33
CA ALA A 309 5.92 -18.09 -5.94
C ALA A 309 5.90 -18.27 -4.41
N ASP A 310 6.94 -17.80 -3.71
CA ASP A 310 7.04 -17.85 -2.23
C ASP A 310 5.87 -17.09 -1.56
N LEU A 311 5.54 -15.89 -2.08
CA LEU A 311 4.41 -15.09 -1.60
C LEU A 311 3.06 -15.74 -1.87
N HIS A 312 2.88 -16.40 -3.03
CA HIS A 312 1.64 -17.14 -3.32
C HIS A 312 1.48 -18.36 -2.41
N GLN A 313 2.55 -19.09 -2.08
CA GLN A 313 2.49 -20.19 -1.11
C GLN A 313 2.14 -19.64 0.28
N GLY A 314 2.82 -18.60 0.75
CA GLY A 314 2.52 -17.97 2.04
C GLY A 314 1.09 -17.43 2.14
N LEU A 315 0.51 -16.94 1.04
CA LEU A 315 -0.91 -16.54 0.97
C LEU A 315 -1.86 -17.75 1.08
N ALA A 316 -1.52 -18.89 0.46
CA ALA A 316 -2.30 -20.12 0.54
C ALA A 316 -2.30 -20.68 1.98
N ASP A 317 -1.12 -20.80 2.59
CA ASP A 317 -0.93 -21.24 3.97
C ASP A 317 -1.72 -20.36 4.96
N LYS A 318 -1.75 -19.05 4.72
CA LYS A 318 -2.51 -18.09 5.55
C LYS A 318 -4.02 -18.25 5.40
N LYS A 319 -4.53 -18.52 4.19
CA LYS A 319 -5.96 -18.81 3.97
C LYS A 319 -6.39 -20.12 4.60
N GLU A 320 -5.55 -21.16 4.59
CA GLU A 320 -5.83 -22.40 5.32
C GLU A 320 -5.83 -22.17 6.84
N GLN A 321 -4.86 -21.41 7.36
CA GLN A 321 -4.82 -21.03 8.78
C GLN A 321 -6.06 -20.23 9.21
N GLU A 322 -6.51 -19.27 8.39
CA GLU A 322 -7.73 -18.48 8.63
C GLU A 322 -8.98 -19.36 8.64
N ALA A 323 -9.14 -20.25 7.65
CA ALA A 323 -10.27 -21.18 7.58
C ALA A 323 -10.30 -22.15 8.79
N ALA A 324 -9.14 -22.60 9.26
CA ALA A 324 -9.02 -23.42 10.47
C ALA A 324 -9.44 -22.64 11.73
N VAL A 325 -8.98 -21.40 11.89
CA VAL A 325 -9.38 -20.53 13.03
C VAL A 325 -10.87 -20.23 13.00
N HIS A 326 -11.44 -19.88 11.85
CA HIS A 326 -12.87 -19.62 11.71
C HIS A 326 -13.71 -20.84 12.11
N LYS A 327 -13.30 -22.05 11.70
CA LYS A 327 -13.97 -23.30 12.07
C LYS A 327 -13.93 -23.58 13.59
N VAL A 328 -12.83 -23.24 14.27
CA VAL A 328 -12.74 -23.34 15.74
C VAL A 328 -13.63 -22.30 16.42
N LEU A 329 -13.68 -21.07 15.91
CA LEU A 329 -14.51 -19.99 16.46
C LEU A 329 -16.01 -20.33 16.35
N MET A 330 -16.46 -20.84 15.20
CA MET A 330 -17.84 -21.32 15.00
C MET A 330 -18.24 -22.46 15.96
N GLN A 331 -17.30 -23.34 16.32
CA GLN A 331 -17.55 -24.39 17.33
C GLN A 331 -17.60 -23.79 18.74
N LEU A 332 -16.72 -22.84 19.06
CA LEU A 332 -16.68 -22.16 20.36
C LEU A 332 -17.96 -21.34 20.62
N GLU A 333 -18.46 -20.58 19.65
CA GLU A 333 -19.73 -19.84 19.77
C GLU A 333 -20.91 -20.79 20.04
N LYS A 334 -20.96 -21.93 19.34
CA LYS A 334 -21.98 -22.95 19.55
C LYS A 334 -21.93 -23.56 20.95
N GLU A 335 -20.72 -23.85 21.46
CA GLU A 335 -20.54 -24.34 22.82
C GLU A 335 -20.91 -23.27 23.86
N GLN A 336 -20.52 -22.01 23.64
CA GLN A 336 -20.93 -20.88 24.49
C GLN A 336 -22.45 -20.75 24.57
N LEU A 337 -23.16 -20.74 23.42
CA LEU A 337 -24.62 -20.68 23.37
C LEU A 337 -25.27 -21.82 24.18
N ILE A 338 -24.79 -23.05 24.04
CA ILE A 338 -25.29 -24.21 24.81
C ILE A 338 -25.07 -24.00 26.31
N THR A 339 -23.90 -23.49 26.74
CA THR A 339 -23.64 -23.20 28.16
C THR A 339 -24.48 -22.03 28.70
N GLU A 340 -24.74 -21.01 27.87
CA GLU A 340 -25.51 -19.83 28.28
C GLU A 340 -27.00 -20.16 28.40
N ASP A 341 -27.53 -20.99 27.50
CA ASP A 341 -28.90 -21.49 27.58
C ASP A 341 -29.08 -22.46 28.76
N ALA A 342 -28.11 -23.35 29.02
CA ALA A 342 -28.12 -24.18 30.23
C ALA A 342 -28.11 -23.32 31.51
N ARG A 343 -27.36 -22.21 31.51
CA ARG A 343 -27.35 -21.22 32.61
C ARG A 343 -28.71 -20.53 32.77
N LYS A 344 -29.37 -20.13 31.68
CA LYS A 344 -30.71 -19.50 31.70
C LYS A 344 -31.78 -20.45 32.29
N HIS A 345 -31.78 -21.72 31.88
CA HIS A 345 -32.72 -22.71 32.45
C HIS A 345 -32.48 -22.91 33.95
N ALA A 346 -31.23 -23.10 34.39
CA ALA A 346 -30.92 -23.24 35.81
C ALA A 346 -31.25 -21.99 36.64
N GLU A 347 -31.19 -20.79 36.05
CA GLU A 347 -31.61 -19.53 36.68
C GLU A 347 -33.15 -19.42 36.80
N GLN A 348 -33.89 -19.95 35.82
CA GLN A 348 -35.36 -20.06 35.87
C GLN A 348 -35.82 -21.09 36.91
N ASP A 349 -35.26 -22.31 36.90
CA ASP A 349 -35.54 -23.34 37.90
C ASP A 349 -35.32 -22.81 39.33
N ALA A 350 -34.19 -22.13 39.56
CA ALA A 350 -33.87 -21.53 40.85
C ALA A 350 -34.75 -20.32 41.21
N ALA A 351 -35.39 -19.65 40.25
CA ALA A 351 -36.39 -18.62 40.51
C ALA A 351 -37.72 -19.24 40.94
N ASP A 352 -38.16 -20.31 40.28
CA ASP A 352 -39.38 -21.02 40.63
C ASP A 352 -39.29 -21.75 41.98
N GLU A 353 -38.12 -22.31 42.34
CA GLU A 353 -37.87 -22.80 43.70
C GLU A 353 -38.01 -21.69 44.76
N ARG A 354 -37.46 -20.48 44.51
CA ARG A 354 -37.61 -19.33 45.42
C ARG A 354 -39.07 -18.90 45.55
N ASN A 355 -39.80 -18.84 44.44
CA ASN A 355 -41.23 -18.51 44.42
C ASN A 355 -42.05 -19.54 45.24
N ALA A 356 -41.75 -20.84 45.09
CA ALA A 356 -42.38 -21.90 45.86
C ALA A 356 -42.08 -21.79 47.36
N VAL A 357 -40.84 -21.45 47.75
CA VAL A 357 -40.45 -21.20 49.15
C VAL A 357 -41.22 -20.02 49.75
N ILE A 358 -41.34 -18.90 49.03
CA ILE A 358 -42.12 -17.73 49.48
C ILE A 358 -43.59 -18.11 49.73
N VAL A 359 -44.22 -18.82 48.78
CA VAL A 359 -45.61 -19.27 48.89
C VAL A 359 -45.81 -20.28 50.04
N LEU A 360 -44.81 -21.09 50.36
CA LEU A 360 -44.84 -21.98 51.54
C LEU A 360 -44.67 -21.20 52.84
N GLN A 361 -43.80 -20.18 52.88
CA GLN A 361 -43.61 -19.34 54.05
C GLN A 361 -44.87 -18.52 54.36
N GLU A 362 -45.53 -17.91 53.38
CA GLU A 362 -46.82 -17.24 53.56
C GLU A 362 -47.88 -18.17 54.18
N LYS A 363 -47.92 -19.44 53.75
CA LYS A 363 -48.86 -20.45 54.28
C LYS A 363 -48.51 -20.84 55.72
N TYR A 364 -47.22 -20.94 56.04
CA TYR A 364 -46.74 -21.19 57.40
C TYR A 364 -47.09 -20.05 58.34
N GLU A 365 -46.84 -18.79 57.95
CA GLU A 365 -47.20 -17.60 58.74
C GLU A 365 -48.71 -17.51 59.00
N LYS A 366 -49.54 -17.77 57.97
CA LYS A 366 -51.01 -17.83 58.10
C LYS A 366 -51.46 -18.97 59.02
N ALA A 367 -50.79 -20.12 58.99
CA ALA A 367 -51.09 -21.24 59.89
C ALA A 367 -50.70 -20.93 61.35
N MET A 368 -49.52 -20.33 61.58
CA MET A 368 -49.07 -19.91 62.92
C MET A 368 -50.00 -18.86 63.53
N ALA A 369 -50.46 -17.88 62.76
CA ALA A 369 -51.44 -16.89 63.21
C ALA A 369 -52.80 -17.54 63.59
N SER A 370 -53.23 -18.57 62.86
CA SER A 370 -54.43 -19.34 63.19
C SER A 370 -54.27 -20.18 64.47
N ILE A 371 -53.07 -20.71 64.72
CA ILE A 371 -52.75 -21.46 65.95
C ILE A 371 -52.79 -20.52 67.15
N ALA A 372 -52.13 -19.36 67.10
CA ALA A 372 -52.15 -18.38 68.19
C ALA A 372 -53.57 -17.93 68.55
N LEU A 373 -54.44 -17.71 67.55
CA LEU A 373 -55.86 -17.39 67.76
C LEU A 373 -56.61 -18.54 68.47
N MET A 374 -56.27 -19.79 68.19
CA MET A 374 -56.84 -20.94 68.91
C MET A 374 -56.29 -21.06 70.34
N GLU A 375 -55.01 -20.76 70.56
CA GLU A 375 -54.39 -20.74 71.89
C GLU A 375 -55.02 -19.65 72.78
N ASP A 376 -55.21 -18.42 72.27
CA ASP A 376 -55.95 -17.35 72.95
C ASP A 376 -57.38 -17.80 73.34
N ARG A 377 -58.08 -18.49 72.42
CA ARG A 377 -59.44 -18.99 72.67
C ARG A 377 -59.48 -20.12 73.69
N VAL A 378 -58.44 -20.97 73.76
CA VAL A 378 -58.31 -22.00 74.80
C VAL A 378 -58.04 -21.34 76.16
N ALA A 379 -57.11 -20.39 76.24
CA ALA A 379 -56.83 -19.66 77.49
C ALA A 379 -58.07 -18.93 78.04
N ILE A 380 -58.89 -18.32 77.16
CA ILE A 380 -60.19 -17.74 77.54
C ILE A 380 -61.16 -18.81 78.05
N ALA A 381 -61.25 -19.97 77.39
CA ALA A 381 -62.14 -21.06 77.81
C ALA A 381 -61.71 -21.69 79.14
N GLU A 382 -60.40 -21.85 79.38
CA GLU A 382 -59.82 -22.32 80.64
C GLU A 382 -60.10 -21.32 81.77
N SER A 383 -59.92 -20.01 81.53
CA SER A 383 -60.25 -18.97 82.51
C SER A 383 -61.75 -18.93 82.87
N ILE A 384 -62.64 -19.13 81.88
CA ILE A 384 -64.09 -19.25 82.12
C ILE A 384 -64.41 -20.52 82.94
N LEU A 385 -63.77 -21.64 82.62
CA LEU A 385 -63.96 -22.90 83.36
C LEU A 385 -63.49 -22.79 84.81
N GLU A 386 -62.33 -22.18 85.04
CA GLU A 386 -61.80 -21.97 86.39
C GLU A 386 -62.71 -21.02 87.20
N ALA A 387 -63.24 -19.96 86.58
CA ALA A 387 -64.22 -19.08 87.21
C ALA A 387 -65.54 -19.78 87.56
N THR A 388 -66.03 -20.71 86.73
CA THR A 388 -67.24 -21.50 87.07
C THR A 388 -66.95 -22.54 88.16
N MET A 389 -65.77 -23.18 88.15
CA MET A 389 -65.34 -24.10 89.22
C MET A 389 -65.21 -23.41 90.58
N GLN A 390 -64.82 -22.12 90.62
CA GLN A 390 -64.77 -21.33 91.84
C GLN A 390 -66.15 -20.84 92.32
N SER A 391 -67.24 -21.11 91.57
CA SER A 391 -68.58 -20.56 91.81
C SER A 391 -69.62 -21.56 92.36
N GLU A 392 -69.33 -22.87 92.46
CA GLU A 392 -70.29 -23.88 92.95
C GLU A 392 -70.07 -24.30 94.42
N PRO A 393 -71.10 -24.18 95.31
CA PRO A 393 -71.08 -24.72 96.67
C PRO A 393 -71.59 -26.18 96.77
N GLY A 394 -71.04 -27.09 95.95
CA GLY A 394 -70.81 -28.51 96.26
C GLY A 394 -71.95 -29.55 96.27
N LEU A 395 -71.65 -30.73 95.68
CA LEU A 395 -72.00 -32.04 96.27
C LEU A 395 -71.09 -33.20 95.75
N THR A 396 -71.29 -34.40 96.28
CA THR A 396 -70.51 -35.66 96.13
C THR A 396 -70.89 -36.54 94.91
N LYS A 397 -70.21 -37.63 94.50
CA LYS A 397 -68.80 -38.18 94.52
C LYS A 397 -68.86 -39.67 94.05
N VAL A 398 -67.74 -40.30 93.61
CA VAL A 398 -67.53 -41.79 93.43
C VAL A 398 -68.24 -42.42 92.20
N PRO A 399 -67.76 -43.52 91.53
CA PRO A 399 -66.63 -44.45 91.80
C PRO A 399 -65.55 -44.62 90.68
N SER A 400 -64.50 -45.38 91.00
CA SER A 400 -63.55 -46.08 90.08
C SER A 400 -63.85 -47.60 90.11
N PRO A 401 -63.46 -48.45 89.11
CA PRO A 401 -62.06 -48.79 88.74
C PRO A 401 -61.92 -49.08 87.19
N PRO A 402 -60.87 -49.75 86.64
CA PRO A 402 -59.60 -50.21 87.23
C PRO A 402 -58.32 -49.69 86.54
N GLN A 403 -57.20 -49.81 87.24
CA GLN A 403 -55.86 -49.75 86.64
C GLN A 403 -55.43 -51.16 86.21
N THR A 404 -55.08 -51.32 84.93
CA THR A 404 -54.34 -52.48 84.40
C THR A 404 -53.03 -51.96 83.82
N GLN A 405 -51.92 -52.66 84.09
CA GLN A 405 -50.57 -52.17 83.77
C GLN A 405 -50.32 -52.01 82.27
N LEU A 406 -49.61 -50.94 81.92
CA LEU A 406 -48.60 -51.01 80.87
C LEU A 406 -47.33 -50.30 81.36
N ASP A 407 -46.48 -51.05 82.05
CA ASP A 407 -45.21 -50.56 82.57
C ASP A 407 -44.23 -50.17 81.46
N SER A 408 -43.23 -49.38 81.85
CA SER A 408 -42.39 -48.56 80.96
C SER A 408 -41.79 -49.28 79.75
N ALA A 409 -42.18 -48.86 78.55
CA ALA A 409 -41.38 -49.05 77.34
C ALA A 409 -40.65 -47.74 76.99
N ARG A 410 -39.40 -47.56 77.46
CA ARG A 410 -38.49 -46.52 76.95
C ARG A 410 -38.12 -46.84 75.49
N ARG A 411 -38.99 -46.47 74.54
CA ARG A 411 -38.62 -46.36 73.13
C ARG A 411 -37.98 -44.99 72.90
N LYS A 412 -36.93 -44.97 72.09
CA LYS A 412 -36.18 -43.75 71.71
C LYS A 412 -37.11 -42.80 70.96
N VAL A 413 -36.93 -41.50 71.16
CA VAL A 413 -37.43 -40.50 70.21
C VAL A 413 -36.48 -40.51 69.01
N GLU A 414 -36.82 -41.29 67.98
CA GLU A 414 -36.12 -41.33 66.69
C GLU A 414 -37.09 -40.94 65.57
N GLY A 415 -36.67 -40.01 64.70
CA GLY A 415 -37.43 -39.48 63.56
C GLY A 415 -38.29 -38.26 63.92
N LEU A 416 -37.79 -37.03 63.73
CA LEU A 416 -37.92 -36.37 62.41
C LEU A 416 -36.86 -35.27 62.16
N LEU A 417 -35.58 -35.56 62.44
CA LEU A 417 -34.45 -34.75 61.95
C LEU A 417 -33.48 -35.62 61.14
N SER A 418 -33.76 -35.76 59.84
CA SER A 418 -32.85 -36.36 58.87
C SER A 418 -33.13 -35.83 57.46
N PHE A 419 -32.85 -34.54 57.24
CA PHE A 419 -32.80 -33.94 55.90
C PHE A 419 -31.62 -34.56 55.12
N GLY A 420 -31.87 -35.70 54.48
CA GLY A 420 -30.86 -36.46 53.76
C GLY A 420 -30.46 -35.80 52.45
N LEU A 421 -29.46 -34.91 52.51
CA LEU A 421 -28.77 -34.35 51.34
C LEU A 421 -28.08 -35.46 50.55
N LYS A 422 -28.83 -36.10 49.64
CA LYS A 422 -28.45 -37.34 48.95
C LYS A 422 -27.59 -37.09 47.70
N TRP A 423 -26.53 -36.31 47.87
CA TRP A 423 -25.52 -36.07 46.83
C TRP A 423 -24.57 -37.27 46.71
N ARG A 424 -24.84 -38.18 45.75
CA ARG A 424 -23.81 -38.76 44.85
C ARG A 424 -24.35 -39.68 43.75
N ASP A 425 -23.71 -39.54 42.60
CA ASP A 425 -23.32 -40.55 41.59
C ASP A 425 -24.33 -41.61 41.14
N LYS A 426 -24.77 -41.47 39.88
CA LYS A 426 -25.17 -42.62 39.04
C LYS A 426 -24.60 -42.49 37.62
N SER A 427 -23.28 -42.61 37.48
CA SER A 427 -22.57 -42.64 36.19
C SER A 427 -21.36 -43.59 36.21
N LYS A 428 -21.58 -44.90 36.12
CA LYS A 428 -20.56 -45.86 35.64
C LYS A 428 -21.15 -47.18 35.15
N GLY A 429 -20.43 -47.81 34.22
CA GLY A 429 -20.90 -48.93 33.41
C GLY A 429 -21.21 -48.46 31.96
N LYS A 430 -20.44 -48.85 30.93
CA LYS A 430 -19.43 -49.91 30.91
C LYS A 430 -18.40 -49.71 29.78
N SER A 431 -17.13 -49.98 30.09
CA SER A 431 -16.14 -50.78 29.34
C SER A 431 -15.94 -50.64 27.82
N GLU A 432 -14.72 -50.54 27.28
CA GLU A 432 -13.34 -50.32 27.85
C GLU A 432 -12.41 -49.95 26.62
N GLU A 433 -11.07 -49.99 26.53
CA GLU A 433 -10.01 -50.59 27.37
C GLU A 433 -8.66 -49.80 27.42
N SER A 434 -7.82 -49.88 26.37
CA SER A 434 -6.33 -49.74 26.43
C SER A 434 -5.72 -49.28 25.08
N THR A 435 -4.43 -48.92 24.92
CA THR A 435 -3.23 -49.18 25.75
C THR A 435 -2.13 -48.08 25.67
N GLU A 436 -1.43 -47.91 26.80
CA GLU A 436 0.01 -47.54 27.00
C GLU A 436 0.67 -46.24 26.46
N GLY A 437 1.65 -45.76 27.25
CA GLY A 437 2.51 -44.60 26.95
C GLY A 437 3.11 -43.94 28.21
N LYS A 438 4.14 -44.53 28.83
CA LYS A 438 4.80 -43.95 30.02
C LYS A 438 5.84 -42.89 29.65
N SER A 439 5.76 -41.72 30.29
CA SER A 439 6.78 -40.67 30.21
C SER A 439 7.98 -40.94 31.14
N ASN A 440 9.17 -41.11 30.58
CA ASN A 440 10.43 -40.95 31.31
C ASN A 440 11.06 -39.61 30.93
N LEU A 441 11.28 -38.72 31.90
CA LEU A 441 12.26 -37.64 31.74
C LEU A 441 13.65 -38.21 32.00
N ASN A 442 14.61 -37.91 31.12
CA ASN A 442 16.02 -38.12 31.39
C ASN A 442 16.82 -37.01 30.69
N THR A 443 17.80 -36.41 31.36
CA THR A 443 18.47 -35.19 30.90
C THR A 443 19.96 -35.27 31.22
N GLN A 444 20.82 -35.42 30.20
CA GLN A 444 22.25 -35.12 30.29
C GLN A 444 22.95 -35.08 28.92
N ASP A 445 23.39 -33.87 28.55
CA ASP A 445 24.72 -33.45 28.03
C ASP A 445 25.58 -34.29 27.05
N LYS A 446 26.43 -33.51 26.34
CA LYS A 446 27.67 -33.84 25.56
C LYS A 446 27.50 -33.84 24.02
N GLU A 447 28.44 -33.30 23.22
CA GLU A 447 29.63 -32.47 23.51
C GLU A 447 30.08 -31.68 22.26
N ASN A 448 31.01 -30.71 22.43
CA ASN A 448 31.69 -30.03 21.30
C ASN A 448 32.63 -30.99 20.54
N PRO A 449 33.17 -30.56 19.39
CA PRO A 449 34.59 -30.20 19.43
C PRO A 449 34.96 -28.90 18.70
N SER A 450 36.14 -28.37 19.04
CA SER A 450 36.77 -27.19 18.46
C SER A 450 37.87 -27.52 17.46
N HIS A 451 38.08 -26.67 16.45
CA HIS A 451 39.38 -26.09 16.01
C HIS A 451 39.28 -25.57 14.56
N GLY A 452 40.05 -24.53 14.24
CA GLY A 452 40.12 -23.87 12.94
C GLY A 452 40.65 -22.45 13.10
#